data_AF-A0A6S6RPM8-F1
#
_entry.id   AF-A0A6S6RPM8-F1
#
_cell.length_a   1.000
_cell.length_b   1.000
_cell.length_c   1.000
_cell.angle_alpha   90.00
_cell.angle_beta   90.00
_cell.angle_gamma   90.00
#
_symmetry.space_group_name_H-M   'P 1'
#
loop_
_entity.id
_entity.type
_entity.pdbx_description
1 polymer ?
#
loop_
_entity_poly.entity_id
_entity_poly.type
_entity_poly.pdbx_seq_one_letter_code
_entity_poly.pdbx_strand_id
1 'polypeptide(L)'
;MRHRYFVRTQYGVIKIKSLSYILGKPPFISNEEISNFINKLMDNYLANPSTKLINMLEARPANINIFLDYFNHQPELMVSPQFNSSFIQTILAARTGGNIDSKIASMANQLYEQYLQLPEIKQQLAYLQIKEIFGNYDRKADWAESNAQNYLLLSPKKAGRTLIVAENILTKMLDPDLETKWNNIFIFHDSENLGPQQFSLDEFFNQDFPLFSSHFSYSQHQATFNKLIEALNLGEQLDTLFLNAQKSNISTTKLVDQASQHTLKEIFTHVLDFEHGYSLKDKNYNKIIEL
;
A
#
# COMPACT_ATOMS: atom_id res chain seq x y z
N MET A 1 26.26 28.68 10.59
CA MET A 1 25.05 27.91 10.21
C MET A 1 25.09 27.62 8.72
N ARG A 2 25.37 26.38 8.30
CA ARG A 2 25.27 25.96 6.89
C ARG A 2 24.24 24.85 6.80
N HIS A 3 23.09 25.16 6.20
CA HIS A 3 22.08 24.18 5.83
C HIS A 3 22.63 23.38 4.62
N ARG A 4 22.84 22.08 4.77
CA ARG A 4 23.09 21.19 3.63
C ARG A 4 21.77 20.57 3.20
N TYR A 5 21.29 21.01 2.04
CA TYR A 5 20.27 20.34 1.28
C TYR A 5 20.80 18.99 0.80
N PHE A 6 20.23 17.88 1.28
CA PHE A 6 20.44 16.56 0.68
C PHE A 6 19.56 16.45 -0.55
N VAL A 7 20.13 16.69 -1.73
CA VAL A 7 19.47 16.42 -3.01
C VAL A 7 19.49 14.91 -3.24
N ARG A 8 18.32 14.28 -3.13
CA ARG A 8 18.11 12.84 -3.39
C ARG A 8 18.15 12.61 -4.91
N THR A 9 19.33 12.29 -5.46
CA THR A 9 19.46 11.91 -6.88
C THR A 9 19.27 10.40 -7.07
N GLN A 10 18.71 9.98 -8.20
CA GLN A 10 18.56 8.56 -8.60
C GLN A 10 19.88 7.75 -8.51
N TYR A 11 21.03 8.43 -8.58
CA TYR A 11 22.37 7.86 -8.46
C TYR A 11 22.75 7.42 -7.03
N GLY A 12 22.19 8.05 -5.99
CA GLY A 12 22.45 7.66 -4.59
C GLY A 12 21.87 6.29 -4.23
N VAL A 13 20.72 5.97 -4.82
CA VAL A 13 20.02 4.69 -4.61
C VAL A 13 20.77 3.53 -5.28
N ILE A 14 21.51 3.76 -6.38
CA ILE A 14 22.26 2.71 -7.09
C ILE A 14 23.50 2.27 -6.30
N LYS A 15 24.25 3.19 -5.66
CA LYS A 15 25.45 2.83 -4.89
C LYS A 15 25.13 2.07 -3.61
N ILE A 16 24.03 2.42 -2.97
CA ILE A 16 23.54 1.75 -1.76
C ILE A 16 23.19 0.27 -2.02
N LYS A 17 22.59 -0.04 -3.18
CA LYS A 17 22.20 -1.41 -3.59
C LYS A 17 23.36 -2.41 -3.63
N SER A 18 24.48 -2.00 -4.22
CA SER A 18 25.67 -2.86 -4.35
C SER A 18 26.37 -3.06 -3.00
N LEU A 19 26.32 -2.05 -2.14
CA LEU A 19 26.89 -2.09 -0.79
C LEU A 19 26.09 -3.02 0.12
N SER A 20 24.76 -2.94 0.17
CA SER A 20 23.94 -3.84 1.00
C SER A 20 24.05 -5.31 0.60
N TYR A 21 24.10 -5.60 -0.70
CA TYR A 21 24.21 -6.98 -1.19
C TYR A 21 25.54 -7.65 -0.82
N ILE A 22 26.64 -6.88 -0.82
CA ILE A 22 27.98 -7.38 -0.50
C ILE A 22 28.21 -7.38 1.02
N LEU A 23 27.89 -6.28 1.69
CA LEU A 23 28.19 -6.06 3.10
C LEU A 23 27.18 -6.71 4.05
N GLY A 24 25.97 -7.02 3.57
CA GLY A 24 24.95 -7.77 4.33
C GLY A 24 25.19 -9.29 4.36
N LYS A 25 26.34 -9.77 3.89
CA LYS A 25 26.70 -11.20 3.86
C LYS A 25 27.95 -11.47 4.68
N PRO A 26 28.15 -12.71 5.18
CA PRO A 26 29.42 -13.10 5.77
C PRO A 26 30.60 -12.88 4.81
N PRO A 27 31.78 -12.47 5.31
CA PRO A 27 32.10 -12.19 6.72
C PRO A 27 31.73 -10.77 7.18
N PHE A 28 31.26 -9.90 6.28
CA PHE A 28 31.08 -8.46 6.55
C PHE A 28 29.97 -8.18 7.56
N ILE A 29 28.92 -9.00 7.58
CA ILE A 29 27.85 -8.87 8.58
C ILE A 29 28.33 -9.16 10.02
N SER A 30 29.43 -9.89 10.18
CA SER A 30 30.06 -10.15 11.48
C SER A 30 30.93 -8.97 11.98
N ASN A 31 31.18 -7.97 11.13
CA ASN A 31 31.89 -6.76 11.52
C ASN A 31 30.88 -5.72 12.03
N GLU A 32 31.05 -5.27 13.28
CA GLU A 32 30.10 -4.39 13.97
C GLU A 32 29.93 -3.03 13.28
N GLU A 33 31.00 -2.41 12.77
CA GLU A 33 30.92 -1.12 12.08
C GLU A 33 30.15 -1.23 10.76
N ILE A 34 30.44 -2.28 9.98
CA ILE A 34 29.78 -2.54 8.71
C ILE A 34 28.30 -2.91 8.93
N SER A 35 28.02 -3.77 9.90
CA SER A 35 26.66 -4.14 10.29
C SER A 35 25.86 -2.91 10.72
N ASN A 36 26.42 -2.05 11.57
CA ASN A 36 25.79 -0.80 11.99
C ASN A 36 25.53 0.17 10.81
N PHE A 37 26.45 0.25 9.86
CA PHE A 37 26.25 1.06 8.65
C PHE A 37 25.10 0.51 7.78
N ILE A 38 25.07 -0.81 7.56
CA ILE A 38 23.99 -1.46 6.80
C ILE A 38 22.65 -1.33 7.50
N ASN A 39 22.58 -1.49 8.82
CA ASN A 39 21.35 -1.31 9.59
C ASN A 39 20.80 0.11 9.44
N LYS A 40 21.62 1.15 9.64
CA LYS A 40 21.21 2.55 9.41
C LYS A 40 20.71 2.80 7.99
N LEU A 41 21.32 2.11 7.02
CA LEU A 41 20.91 2.23 5.64
C LEU A 41 19.54 1.56 5.42
N MET A 42 19.34 0.36 5.94
CA MET A 42 18.07 -0.38 5.86
C MET A 42 16.95 0.36 6.59
N ASP A 43 17.22 0.94 7.76
CA ASP A 43 16.32 1.82 8.48
C ASP A 43 15.81 2.94 7.56
N ASN A 44 16.69 3.60 6.81
CA ASN A 44 16.29 4.68 5.91
C ASN A 44 15.38 4.23 4.75
N TYR A 45 15.40 2.96 4.36
CA TYR A 45 14.54 2.42 3.29
C TYR A 45 13.28 1.76 3.82
N LEU A 46 13.33 1.14 5.00
CA LEU A 46 12.27 0.29 5.53
C LEU A 46 11.49 0.92 6.70
N ALA A 47 12.08 1.87 7.44
CA ALA A 47 11.47 2.45 8.64
C ALA A 47 10.29 3.38 8.35
N ASN A 48 10.14 3.79 7.09
CA ASN A 48 8.98 4.52 6.65
C ASN A 48 8.18 3.55 5.78
N PRO A 49 7.02 3.04 6.24
CA PRO A 49 6.18 2.08 5.51
C PRO A 49 5.47 2.79 4.35
N SER A 50 6.26 3.47 3.53
CA SER A 50 5.79 4.22 2.40
C SER A 50 5.27 3.24 1.37
N THR A 51 4.16 3.62 0.78
CA THR A 51 3.52 3.05 -0.41
C THR A 51 4.47 2.85 -1.61
N LYS A 52 5.66 3.45 -1.54
CA LYS A 52 6.71 3.32 -2.55
C LYS A 52 7.52 2.03 -2.42
N LEU A 53 7.45 1.31 -1.30
CA LEU A 53 8.27 0.11 -1.09
C LEU A 53 7.83 -1.02 -2.03
N ILE A 54 6.55 -1.40 -2.03
CA ILE A 54 6.00 -2.44 -2.91
C ILE A 54 6.30 -2.14 -4.40
N ASN A 55 5.99 -0.91 -4.84
CA ASN A 55 6.26 -0.42 -6.19
C ASN A 55 7.76 -0.50 -6.56
N MET A 56 8.64 -0.21 -5.61
CA MET A 56 10.09 -0.27 -5.82
C MET A 56 10.58 -1.72 -5.94
N LEU A 57 10.00 -2.63 -5.15
CA LEU A 57 10.33 -4.05 -5.18
C LEU A 57 9.86 -4.71 -6.46
N GLU A 58 8.64 -4.43 -6.91
CA GLU A 58 8.10 -4.93 -8.17
C GLU A 58 8.89 -4.43 -9.38
N ALA A 59 9.24 -3.15 -9.39
CA ALA A 59 10.08 -2.59 -10.45
C ALA A 59 11.53 -3.14 -10.44
N ARG A 60 11.96 -3.74 -9.33
CA ARG A 60 13.34 -4.25 -9.14
C ARG A 60 13.37 -5.53 -8.30
N PRO A 61 12.99 -6.69 -8.87
CA PRO A 61 12.88 -7.95 -8.14
C PRO A 61 14.17 -8.40 -7.44
N ALA A 62 15.34 -8.02 -7.97
CA ALA A 62 16.64 -8.32 -7.34
C ALA A 62 16.77 -7.77 -5.90
N ASN A 63 16.03 -6.72 -5.56
CA ASN A 63 16.03 -6.14 -4.21
C ASN A 63 15.24 -6.98 -3.20
N ILE A 64 14.29 -7.79 -3.67
CA ILE A 64 13.47 -8.65 -2.80
C ILE A 64 14.38 -9.59 -2.01
N ASN A 65 15.34 -10.23 -2.67
CA ASN A 65 16.31 -11.12 -2.00
C ASN A 65 17.12 -10.42 -0.92
N ILE A 66 17.53 -9.16 -1.14
CA ILE A 66 18.30 -8.39 -0.15
C ILE A 66 17.47 -8.19 1.12
N PHE A 67 16.17 -7.90 0.98
CA PHE A 67 15.30 -7.66 2.13
C PHE A 67 14.88 -8.95 2.82
N LEU A 68 14.62 -10.02 2.06
CA LEU A 68 14.41 -11.36 2.63
C LEU A 68 15.64 -11.79 3.45
N ASP A 69 16.85 -11.65 2.90
CA ASP A 69 18.09 -11.95 3.61
C ASP A 69 18.24 -11.06 4.85
N TYR A 70 17.97 -9.76 4.75
CA TYR A 70 18.06 -8.83 5.88
C TYR A 70 17.16 -9.24 7.05
N PHE A 71 15.88 -9.49 6.79
CA PHE A 71 14.95 -9.95 7.82
C PHE A 71 15.33 -11.32 8.36
N ASN A 72 15.82 -12.24 7.53
CA ASN A 72 16.28 -13.57 7.99
C ASN A 72 17.45 -13.48 8.99
N HIS A 73 18.32 -12.47 8.86
CA HIS A 73 19.41 -12.25 9.81
C HIS A 73 18.98 -11.48 11.07
N GLN A 74 17.84 -10.78 11.03
CA GLN A 74 17.30 -9.95 12.11
C GLN A 74 15.79 -10.22 12.29
N PRO A 75 15.41 -11.44 12.71
CA PRO A 75 14.01 -11.86 12.76
C PRO A 75 13.15 -11.02 13.72
N GLU A 76 13.75 -10.43 14.76
CA GLU A 76 13.08 -9.50 15.68
C GLU A 76 12.49 -8.27 14.97
N LEU A 77 13.06 -7.87 13.84
CA LEU A 77 12.54 -6.72 13.08
C LEU A 77 11.19 -7.06 12.42
N MET A 78 10.92 -8.33 12.08
CA MET A 78 9.68 -8.73 11.42
C MET A 78 8.43 -8.43 12.26
N VAL A 79 8.55 -8.43 13.59
CA VAL A 79 7.47 -8.12 14.55
C VAL A 79 7.57 -6.71 15.13
N SER A 80 8.64 -5.98 14.81
CA SER A 80 8.83 -4.63 15.32
C SER A 80 7.77 -3.67 14.73
N PRO A 81 7.27 -2.70 15.53
CA PRO A 81 6.34 -1.68 15.05
C PRO A 81 6.85 -0.93 13.81
N GLN A 82 8.16 -0.72 13.71
CA GLN A 82 8.78 0.07 12.65
C GLN A 82 8.86 -0.69 11.32
N PHE A 83 9.03 -2.02 11.35
CA PHE A 83 9.37 -2.80 10.16
C PHE A 83 8.36 -3.87 9.77
N ASN A 84 7.36 -4.19 10.61
CA ASN A 84 6.36 -5.23 10.29
C ASN A 84 5.67 -4.97 8.93
N SER A 85 5.21 -3.75 8.68
CA SER A 85 4.60 -3.39 7.39
C SER A 85 5.55 -3.54 6.19
N SER A 86 6.85 -3.29 6.39
CA SER A 86 7.87 -3.41 5.34
C SER A 86 8.26 -4.86 5.09
N PHE A 87 8.29 -5.68 6.14
CA PHE A 87 8.43 -7.13 6.06
C PHE A 87 7.28 -7.73 5.26
N ILE A 88 6.03 -7.40 5.62
CA ILE A 88 4.84 -7.92 4.95
C ILE A 88 4.80 -7.52 3.47
N GLN A 89 5.11 -6.28 3.12
CA GLN A 89 5.25 -5.85 1.73
C GLN A 89 6.36 -6.60 0.98
N THR A 90 7.46 -6.96 1.65
CA THR A 90 8.55 -7.73 1.05
C THR A 90 8.08 -9.16 0.72
N ILE A 91 7.34 -9.80 1.63
CA ILE A 91 6.75 -11.13 1.40
C ILE A 91 5.73 -11.06 0.26
N LEU A 92 4.86 -10.04 0.24
CA LEU A 92 3.88 -9.85 -0.82
C LEU A 92 4.56 -9.69 -2.18
N ALA A 93 5.52 -8.76 -2.31
CA ALA A 93 6.23 -8.53 -3.57
C ALA A 93 6.98 -9.78 -4.08
N ALA A 94 7.54 -10.58 -3.18
CA ALA A 94 8.19 -11.85 -3.53
C ALA A 94 7.24 -12.87 -4.16
N ARG A 95 5.95 -12.76 -3.85
CA ARG A 95 4.90 -13.68 -4.32
C ARG A 95 4.09 -13.14 -5.48
N THR A 96 3.91 -11.83 -5.58
CA THR A 96 3.05 -11.19 -6.59
C THR A 96 3.82 -10.48 -7.70
N GLY A 97 5.14 -10.31 -7.57
CA GLY A 97 5.95 -9.62 -8.58
C GLY A 97 5.87 -10.29 -9.96
N GLY A 98 5.76 -9.47 -11.02
CA GLY A 98 5.41 -9.90 -12.39
C GLY A 98 6.34 -10.90 -13.10
N ASN A 99 7.38 -11.41 -12.41
CA ASN A 99 8.16 -12.56 -12.85
C ASN A 99 8.57 -13.36 -11.61
N ILE A 100 7.64 -14.19 -11.10
CA ILE A 100 7.81 -14.97 -9.87
C ILE A 100 8.92 -16.00 -10.09
N ASP A 101 10.11 -15.69 -9.58
CA ASP A 101 11.16 -16.69 -9.42
C ASP A 101 10.73 -17.64 -8.29
N SER A 102 10.52 -18.91 -8.62
CA SER A 102 10.06 -19.94 -7.67
C SER A 102 11.00 -20.08 -6.46
N LYS A 103 12.28 -19.75 -6.62
CA LYS A 103 13.24 -19.73 -5.51
C LYS A 103 12.97 -18.57 -4.56
N ILE A 104 12.70 -17.37 -5.08
CA ILE A 104 12.39 -16.18 -4.27
C ILE A 104 11.08 -16.40 -3.52
N ALA A 105 10.05 -16.92 -4.18
CA ALA A 105 8.79 -17.28 -3.55
C ALA A 105 8.99 -18.33 -2.44
N SER A 106 9.82 -19.36 -2.67
CA SER A 106 10.14 -20.35 -1.65
C SER A 106 10.86 -19.74 -0.44
N MET A 107 11.81 -18.82 -0.66
CA MET A 107 12.51 -18.11 0.42
C MET A 107 11.53 -17.26 1.24
N ALA A 108 10.63 -16.55 0.57
CA ALA A 108 9.59 -15.75 1.24
C ALA A 108 8.65 -16.62 2.07
N ASN A 109 8.21 -17.77 1.54
CA ASN A 109 7.35 -18.70 2.29
C ASN A 109 8.06 -19.21 3.54
N GLN A 110 9.32 -19.63 3.43
CA GLN A 110 10.12 -20.08 4.58
C GLN A 110 10.29 -18.98 5.62
N LEU A 111 10.56 -17.76 5.18
CA LEU A 111 10.74 -16.61 6.06
C LEU A 111 9.42 -16.22 6.76
N TYR A 112 8.30 -16.30 6.04
CA TYR A 112 6.99 -16.06 6.63
C TYR A 112 6.63 -17.14 7.65
N GLU A 113 6.94 -18.41 7.39
CA GLU A 113 6.78 -19.47 8.39
C GLU A 113 7.61 -19.19 9.65
N GLN A 114 8.84 -18.67 9.52
CA GLN A 114 9.62 -18.21 10.68
C GLN A 114 8.91 -17.07 11.44
N TYR A 115 8.35 -16.09 10.72
CA TYR A 115 7.56 -15.01 11.32
C TYR A 115 6.35 -15.54 12.10
N LEU A 116 5.60 -16.51 11.55
CA LEU A 116 4.50 -17.17 12.25
C LEU A 116 4.96 -17.92 13.51
N GLN A 117 6.24 -18.29 13.59
CA GLN A 117 6.81 -18.93 14.76
C GLN A 117 7.32 -17.97 15.85
N LEU A 118 7.37 -16.65 15.60
CA LEU A 118 7.81 -15.67 16.59
C LEU A 118 6.80 -15.58 17.75
N PRO A 119 7.24 -15.37 19.01
CA PRO A 119 6.37 -15.38 20.19
C PRO A 119 5.15 -14.46 20.06
N GLU A 120 5.36 -13.25 19.54
CA GLU A 120 4.34 -12.23 19.35
C GLU A 120 3.24 -12.72 18.39
N ILE A 121 3.61 -13.42 17.32
CA ILE A 121 2.67 -13.91 16.31
C ILE A 121 2.02 -15.22 16.76
N LYS A 122 2.80 -16.13 17.35
CA LYS A 122 2.28 -17.37 17.95
C LYS A 122 1.18 -17.09 18.97
N GLN A 123 1.35 -16.06 19.79
CA GLN A 123 0.33 -15.65 20.75
C GLN A 123 -0.97 -15.25 20.06
N GLN A 124 -0.91 -14.49 18.96
CA GLN A 124 -2.10 -14.13 18.19
C GLN A 124 -2.76 -15.36 17.55
N LEU A 125 -1.97 -16.23 16.91
CA LEU A 125 -2.45 -17.46 16.27
C LEU A 125 -2.98 -18.51 17.28
N ALA A 126 -2.70 -18.34 18.58
CA ALA A 126 -3.23 -19.21 19.62
C ALA A 126 -4.73 -18.95 19.88
N TYR A 127 -5.22 -17.74 19.59
CA TYR A 127 -6.63 -17.40 19.77
C TYR A 127 -7.52 -18.15 18.77
N LEU A 128 -8.62 -18.72 19.28
CA LEU A 128 -9.50 -19.59 18.51
C LEU A 128 -10.09 -18.88 17.29
N GLN A 129 -10.59 -17.64 17.46
CA GLN A 129 -11.18 -16.87 16.37
C GLN A 129 -10.18 -16.58 15.25
N ILE A 130 -8.91 -16.32 15.58
CA ILE A 130 -7.85 -16.15 14.57
C ILE A 130 -7.55 -17.47 13.86
N LYS A 131 -7.46 -18.58 14.61
CA LYS A 131 -7.20 -19.90 14.03
C LYS A 131 -8.28 -20.31 13.01
N GLU A 132 -9.53 -19.99 13.26
CA GLU A 132 -10.66 -20.29 12.38
C GLU A 132 -10.70 -19.47 11.08
N ILE A 133 -9.86 -18.44 10.98
CA ILE A 133 -9.80 -17.54 9.82
C ILE A 133 -8.47 -17.68 9.07
N PHE A 134 -7.35 -17.82 9.79
CA PHE A 134 -6.02 -17.67 9.25
C PHE A 134 -5.58 -18.84 8.36
N GLY A 135 -5.11 -18.51 7.16
CA GLY A 135 -4.47 -19.42 6.20
C GLY A 135 -5.20 -20.74 6.02
N ASN A 136 -4.55 -21.84 6.40
CA ASN A 136 -5.08 -23.21 6.25
C ASN A 136 -5.88 -23.72 7.46
N TYR A 137 -6.29 -22.83 8.37
CA TYR A 137 -7.00 -23.15 9.63
C TYR A 137 -6.17 -23.95 10.66
N ASP A 138 -4.89 -24.18 10.39
CA ASP A 138 -3.93 -24.86 11.27
C ASP A 138 -2.71 -23.99 11.55
N ARG A 139 -2.93 -22.68 11.67
CA ARG A 139 -1.90 -21.67 12.01
C ARG A 139 -0.75 -21.57 11.00
N LYS A 140 -0.94 -22.06 9.78
CA LYS A 140 -0.01 -21.94 8.67
C LYS A 140 -0.65 -21.17 7.53
N ALA A 141 0.16 -20.50 6.74
CA ALA A 141 -0.33 -19.87 5.53
C ALA A 141 -0.69 -20.94 4.49
N ASP A 142 -1.80 -20.73 3.78
CA ASP A 142 -2.19 -21.50 2.62
C ASP A 142 -1.78 -20.77 1.34
N TRP A 143 -0.58 -21.10 0.86
CA TRP A 143 0.00 -20.47 -0.32
C TRP A 143 -0.59 -20.91 -1.65
N ALA A 144 -1.47 -21.92 -1.66
CA ALA A 144 -2.11 -22.42 -2.88
C ALA A 144 -3.27 -21.53 -3.32
N GLU A 145 -3.91 -20.82 -2.38
CA GLU A 145 -5.07 -19.96 -2.64
C GLU A 145 -4.77 -18.49 -2.35
N SER A 146 -4.91 -17.62 -3.36
CA SER A 146 -4.72 -16.18 -3.19
C SER A 146 -5.80 -15.50 -2.32
N ASN A 147 -6.95 -16.17 -2.14
CA ASN A 147 -8.05 -15.74 -1.29
C ASN A 147 -7.91 -16.20 0.18
N ALA A 148 -6.94 -17.08 0.47
CA ALA A 148 -6.68 -17.51 1.84
C ALA A 148 -6.13 -16.33 2.67
N GLN A 149 -6.57 -16.27 3.93
CA GLN A 149 -6.26 -15.19 4.85
C GLN A 149 -4.85 -15.35 5.44
N ASN A 150 -3.85 -15.20 4.58
CA ASN A 150 -2.46 -15.56 4.89
C ASN A 150 -1.67 -14.47 5.59
N TYR A 151 -2.06 -13.20 5.44
CA TYR A 151 -1.24 -12.09 5.91
C TYR A 151 -1.77 -11.56 7.24
N LEU A 152 -1.02 -11.81 8.31
CA LEU A 152 -1.22 -11.21 9.63
C LEU A 152 -0.24 -10.05 9.83
N LEU A 153 -0.77 -8.83 9.97
CA LEU A 153 -0.03 -7.61 10.26
C LEU A 153 -0.24 -7.17 11.71
N LEU A 154 0.80 -6.61 12.31
CA LEU A 154 0.75 -5.99 13.64
C LEU A 154 0.57 -4.49 13.51
N SER A 155 -0.25 -3.89 14.38
CA SER A 155 -0.33 -2.44 14.42
C SER A 155 0.96 -1.83 14.98
N PRO A 156 1.56 -0.83 14.30
CA PRO A 156 2.70 -0.10 14.84
C PRO A 156 2.38 0.78 16.05
N LYS A 157 1.11 1.10 16.30
CA LYS A 157 0.72 2.09 17.33
C LYS A 157 -0.10 1.50 18.47
N LYS A 158 -0.78 0.37 18.24
CA LYS A 158 -1.70 -0.23 19.22
C LYS A 158 -1.30 -1.68 19.49
N ALA A 159 -0.76 -1.94 20.68
CA ALA A 159 -0.43 -3.30 21.08
C ALA A 159 -1.69 -4.19 21.06
N GLY A 160 -1.52 -5.47 20.70
CA GLY A 160 -2.63 -6.44 20.60
C GLY A 160 -3.59 -6.21 19.42
N ARG A 161 -3.45 -5.11 18.67
CA ARG A 161 -4.20 -4.86 17.44
C ARG A 161 -3.55 -5.58 16.27
N THR A 162 -4.30 -6.46 15.62
CA THR A 162 -3.85 -7.18 14.42
C THR A 162 -4.84 -7.05 13.27
N LEU A 163 -4.30 -7.17 12.06
CA LEU A 163 -5.05 -7.22 10.81
C LEU A 163 -4.74 -8.54 10.12
N ILE A 164 -5.76 -9.27 9.72
CA ILE A 164 -5.65 -10.46 8.89
C ILE A 164 -6.34 -10.18 7.56
N VAL A 165 -5.64 -10.47 6.46
CA VAL A 165 -6.07 -10.16 5.11
C VAL A 165 -5.52 -11.16 4.08
N ALA A 166 -6.29 -11.39 3.01
CA ALA A 166 -5.89 -12.23 1.89
C ALA A 166 -4.95 -11.51 0.92
N GLU A 167 -4.22 -12.27 0.10
CA GLU A 167 -3.22 -11.75 -0.84
C GLU A 167 -3.82 -10.77 -1.85
N ASN A 168 -4.93 -11.18 -2.47
CA ASN A 168 -5.62 -10.39 -3.48
C ASN A 168 -6.17 -9.06 -2.92
N ILE A 169 -6.71 -9.09 -1.70
CA ILE A 169 -7.22 -7.90 -1.01
C ILE A 169 -6.06 -6.99 -0.62
N LEU A 170 -4.99 -7.53 -0.01
CA LEU A 170 -3.83 -6.76 0.41
C LEU A 170 -3.17 -6.06 -0.79
N THR A 171 -3.05 -6.75 -1.92
CA THR A 171 -2.52 -6.19 -3.17
C THR A 171 -3.35 -4.99 -3.62
N LYS A 172 -4.69 -5.15 -3.65
CA LYS A 172 -5.62 -4.07 -4.01
C LYS A 172 -5.66 -2.92 -3.01
N MET A 173 -5.36 -3.15 -1.74
CA MET A 173 -5.27 -2.07 -0.74
C MET A 173 -3.97 -1.26 -0.88
N LEU A 174 -2.91 -1.86 -1.42
CA LEU A 174 -1.62 -1.20 -1.68
C LEU A 174 -1.54 -0.57 -3.08
N ASP A 175 -2.39 -0.98 -4.01
CA ASP A 175 -2.58 -0.34 -5.31
C ASP A 175 -4.07 -0.29 -5.65
N PRO A 176 -4.83 0.67 -5.09
CA PRO A 176 -6.28 0.68 -5.19
C PRO A 176 -6.80 1.11 -6.55
N ASP A 177 -7.91 0.49 -6.95
CA ASP A 177 -8.77 0.95 -8.03
C ASP A 177 -10.21 1.16 -7.53
N LEU A 178 -11.14 1.40 -8.46
CA LEU A 178 -12.54 1.67 -8.12
C LEU A 178 -13.28 0.48 -7.49
N GLU A 179 -12.76 -0.74 -7.66
CA GLU A 179 -13.35 -1.96 -7.14
C GLU A 179 -12.71 -2.40 -5.82
N THR A 180 -11.72 -1.65 -5.30
CA THR A 180 -11.03 -1.99 -4.05
C THR A 180 -11.99 -1.97 -2.87
N LYS A 181 -12.18 -3.14 -2.26
CA LYS A 181 -13.00 -3.33 -1.05
C LYS A 181 -12.15 -3.19 0.21
N TRP A 182 -12.30 -2.07 0.90
CA TRP A 182 -11.55 -1.73 2.12
C TRP A 182 -12.03 -2.44 3.39
N ASN A 183 -13.22 -3.05 3.36
CA ASN A 183 -13.85 -3.74 4.49
C ASN A 183 -13.75 -5.27 4.41
N ASN A 184 -13.07 -5.82 3.41
CA ASN A 184 -12.83 -7.27 3.27
C ASN A 184 -11.61 -7.71 4.09
N ILE A 185 -11.62 -7.37 5.37
CA ILE A 185 -10.51 -7.58 6.31
C ILE A 185 -11.02 -8.10 7.64
N PHE A 186 -10.17 -8.80 8.39
CA PHE A 186 -10.44 -9.21 9.76
C PHE A 186 -9.54 -8.44 10.72
N ILE A 187 -10.13 -7.83 11.73
CA ILE A 187 -9.42 -6.96 12.68
C ILE A 187 -9.59 -7.55 14.06
N PHE A 188 -8.51 -7.71 14.81
CA PHE A 188 -8.58 -8.20 16.17
C PHE A 188 -8.03 -7.19 17.18
N HIS A 189 -8.53 -7.23 18.40
CA HIS A 189 -7.88 -6.66 19.58
C HIS A 189 -7.84 -7.73 20.66
N ASP A 190 -6.65 -8.12 21.13
CA ASP A 190 -6.50 -9.01 22.28
C ASP A 190 -7.43 -10.25 22.21
N SER A 191 -7.46 -10.94 21.06
CA SER A 191 -8.28 -12.12 20.70
C SER A 191 -9.68 -11.88 20.15
N GLU A 192 -10.26 -10.69 20.33
CA GLU A 192 -11.63 -10.40 19.89
C GLU A 192 -11.64 -9.89 18.45
N ASN A 193 -12.40 -10.54 17.58
CA ASN A 193 -12.68 -10.02 16.24
C ASN A 193 -13.61 -8.80 16.34
N LEU A 194 -13.15 -7.66 15.84
CA LEU A 194 -13.94 -6.43 15.83
C LEU A 194 -14.89 -6.41 14.64
N GLY A 195 -16.18 -6.27 14.94
CA GLY A 195 -17.21 -6.04 13.94
C GLY A 195 -17.18 -4.61 13.37
N PRO A 196 -17.81 -4.38 12.20
CA PRO A 196 -17.80 -3.09 11.51
C PRO A 196 -18.35 -1.88 12.29
N GLN A 197 -19.14 -2.11 13.34
CA GLN A 197 -19.67 -1.04 14.19
C GLN A 197 -18.71 -0.63 15.32
N GLN A 198 -17.64 -1.40 15.54
CA GLN A 198 -16.69 -1.20 16.64
C GLN A 198 -15.46 -0.38 16.23
N PHE A 199 -15.35 -0.01 14.95
CA PHE A 199 -14.25 0.81 14.44
C PHE A 199 -14.69 1.61 13.21
N SER A 200 -14.01 2.74 12.97
CA SER A 200 -14.06 3.45 11.69
C SER A 200 -12.88 3.04 10.83
N LEU A 201 -13.09 2.81 9.52
CA LEU A 201 -12.00 2.53 8.58
C LEU A 201 -11.00 3.69 8.50
N ASP A 202 -11.49 4.93 8.60
CA ASP A 202 -10.64 6.11 8.59
C ASP A 202 -9.71 6.14 9.81
N GLU A 203 -10.27 5.95 11.01
CA GLU A 203 -9.49 5.87 12.24
C GLU A 203 -8.51 4.70 12.19
N PHE A 204 -8.98 3.53 11.74
CA PHE A 204 -8.18 2.32 11.65
C PHE A 204 -6.98 2.48 10.72
N PHE A 205 -7.15 2.99 9.50
CA PHE A 205 -6.02 3.15 8.57
C PHE A 205 -5.13 4.34 8.89
N ASN A 206 -5.64 5.41 9.51
CA ASN A 206 -4.82 6.55 9.88
C ASN A 206 -4.04 6.33 11.19
N GLN A 207 -4.59 5.57 12.13
CA GLN A 207 -4.02 5.36 13.46
C GLN A 207 -3.39 3.97 13.59
N ASP A 208 -4.17 2.92 13.39
CA ASP A 208 -3.76 1.55 13.68
C ASP A 208 -2.87 0.95 12.58
N PHE A 209 -3.14 1.24 11.28
CA PHE A 209 -2.37 0.70 10.14
C PHE A 209 -2.04 1.78 9.09
N PRO A 210 -1.09 2.69 9.40
CA PRO A 210 -0.74 3.83 8.55
C PRO A 210 -0.21 3.46 7.15
N LEU A 211 0.18 2.19 6.93
CA LEU A 211 0.52 1.65 5.61
C LEU A 211 -0.55 1.97 4.56
N PHE A 212 -1.84 1.92 4.95
CA PHE A 212 -2.96 2.08 4.02
C PHE A 212 -3.51 3.52 3.98
N SER A 213 -3.12 4.39 4.91
CA SER A 213 -3.71 5.73 5.11
C SER A 213 -3.80 6.55 3.82
N SER A 214 -2.69 6.71 3.09
CA SER A 214 -2.68 7.53 1.88
C SER A 214 -3.44 6.89 0.72
N HIS A 215 -3.45 5.57 0.63
CA HIS A 215 -4.19 4.84 -0.41
C HIS A 215 -5.69 4.91 -0.17
N PHE A 216 -6.10 4.69 1.08
CA PHE A 216 -7.49 4.83 1.51
C PHE A 216 -7.99 6.25 1.28
N SER A 217 -7.28 7.26 1.79
CA SER A 217 -7.64 8.67 1.61
C SER A 217 -7.74 9.06 0.13
N TYR A 218 -6.77 8.62 -0.70
CA TYR A 218 -6.83 8.86 -2.13
C TYR A 218 -8.04 8.20 -2.79
N SER A 219 -8.37 6.95 -2.42
CA SER A 219 -9.53 6.25 -2.97
C SER A 219 -10.85 6.93 -2.59
N GLN A 220 -10.98 7.48 -1.37
CA GLN A 220 -12.16 8.25 -0.94
C GLN A 220 -12.28 9.54 -1.76
N HIS A 221 -11.18 10.26 -1.96
CA HIS A 221 -11.17 11.46 -2.81
C HIS A 221 -11.50 11.13 -4.27
N GLN A 222 -10.95 10.04 -4.81
CA GLN A 222 -11.20 9.61 -6.17
C GLN A 222 -12.68 9.24 -6.38
N ALA A 223 -13.28 8.47 -5.45
CA ALA A 223 -14.70 8.13 -5.52
C ALA A 223 -15.59 9.38 -5.49
N THR A 224 -15.26 10.34 -4.62
CA THR A 224 -15.97 11.64 -4.54
C THR A 224 -15.83 12.44 -5.83
N PHE A 225 -14.62 12.47 -6.41
CA PHE A 225 -14.36 13.18 -7.66
C PHE A 225 -15.02 12.49 -8.87
N ASN A 226 -15.15 11.16 -8.86
CA ASN A 226 -15.89 10.44 -9.90
C ASN A 226 -17.39 10.78 -9.85
N LYS A 227 -17.99 10.82 -8.66
CA LYS A 227 -19.37 11.32 -8.49
C LYS A 227 -19.52 12.75 -9.00
N LEU A 228 -18.51 13.60 -8.82
CA LEU A 228 -18.49 14.95 -9.37
C LEU A 228 -18.50 14.93 -10.91
N ILE A 229 -17.64 14.14 -11.55
CA ILE A 229 -17.64 13.98 -13.02
C ILE A 229 -19.01 13.49 -13.52
N GLU A 230 -19.55 12.44 -12.90
CA GLU A 230 -20.88 11.91 -13.23
C GLU A 230 -21.98 12.97 -13.05
N ALA A 231 -21.88 13.79 -12.00
CA ALA A 231 -22.84 14.86 -11.73
C ALA A 231 -22.83 15.95 -12.82
N LEU A 232 -21.69 16.18 -13.47
CA LEU A 232 -21.53 17.12 -14.59
C LEU A 232 -22.11 16.60 -15.91
N ASN A 233 -22.36 15.29 -16.02
CA ASN A 233 -22.98 14.64 -17.19
C ASN A 233 -22.27 15.01 -18.51
N LEU A 234 -20.97 14.72 -18.60
CA LEU A 234 -20.15 15.12 -19.76
C LEU A 234 -20.40 14.24 -21.00
N GLY A 235 -21.13 13.14 -20.83
CA GLY A 235 -21.34 12.11 -21.86
C GLY A 235 -20.23 11.07 -21.85
N GLU A 236 -20.56 9.85 -22.28
CA GLU A 236 -19.75 8.63 -22.09
C GLU A 236 -18.28 8.78 -22.50
N GLN A 237 -18.02 9.42 -23.65
CA GLN A 237 -16.68 9.60 -24.18
C GLN A 237 -15.83 10.56 -23.32
N LEU A 238 -16.41 11.68 -22.87
CA LEU A 238 -15.70 12.66 -22.06
C LEU A 238 -15.58 12.21 -20.61
N ASP A 239 -16.60 11.55 -20.05
CA ASP A 239 -16.52 10.94 -18.72
C ASP A 239 -15.35 9.95 -18.66
N THR A 240 -15.25 9.05 -19.65
CA THR A 240 -14.15 8.08 -19.75
C THR A 240 -12.78 8.78 -19.85
N LEU A 241 -12.69 9.87 -20.62
CA LEU A 241 -11.45 10.63 -20.76
C LEU A 241 -11.03 11.31 -19.45
N PHE A 242 -11.97 11.95 -18.75
CA PHE A 242 -11.71 12.64 -17.49
C PHE A 242 -11.36 11.65 -16.37
N LEU A 243 -12.08 10.52 -16.28
CA LEU A 243 -11.78 9.44 -15.34
C LEU A 243 -10.38 8.85 -15.57
N ASN A 244 -9.99 8.62 -16.84
CA ASN A 244 -8.65 8.12 -17.16
C ASN A 244 -7.55 9.14 -16.90
N ALA A 245 -7.81 10.44 -17.12
CA ALA A 245 -6.85 11.50 -16.87
C ALA A 245 -6.47 11.62 -15.38
N GLN A 246 -7.32 11.19 -14.45
CA GLN A 246 -7.00 11.17 -13.01
C GLN A 246 -5.86 10.20 -12.65
N LYS A 247 -5.61 9.18 -13.47
CA LYS A 247 -4.62 8.13 -13.19
C LYS A 247 -3.17 8.62 -13.35
N SER A 248 -2.96 9.79 -13.94
CA SER A 248 -1.63 10.30 -14.27
C SER A 248 -1.58 11.82 -14.20
N ASN A 249 -0.44 12.37 -13.77
CA ASN A 249 -0.18 13.81 -13.84
C ASN A 249 0.13 14.30 -15.26
N ILE A 250 0.25 13.39 -16.23
CA ILE A 250 0.50 13.69 -17.65
C ILE A 250 -0.56 12.97 -18.49
N SER A 251 -1.24 13.73 -19.36
CA SER A 251 -2.14 13.20 -20.39
C SER A 251 -1.62 13.57 -21.77
N THR A 252 -1.49 12.57 -22.64
CA THR A 252 -1.17 12.75 -24.08
C THR A 252 -2.40 13.22 -24.87
N THR A 253 -3.61 12.93 -24.38
CA THR A 253 -4.86 13.41 -24.97
C THR A 253 -5.06 14.89 -24.65
N LYS A 254 -5.27 15.71 -25.69
CA LYS A 254 -5.52 17.15 -25.58
C LYS A 254 -6.87 17.49 -26.21
N LEU A 255 -7.70 18.23 -25.48
CA LEU A 255 -9.01 18.71 -25.92
C LEU A 255 -8.93 20.17 -26.36
N VAL A 256 -8.02 20.46 -27.30
CA VAL A 256 -7.71 21.84 -27.75
C VAL A 256 -8.13 22.12 -29.18
N ASP A 257 -8.53 21.10 -29.94
CA ASP A 257 -9.09 21.27 -31.28
C ASP A 257 -10.49 21.90 -31.22
N GLN A 258 -10.93 22.45 -32.34
CA GLN A 258 -12.17 23.22 -32.42
C GLN A 258 -13.41 22.38 -32.10
N ALA A 259 -13.42 21.10 -32.48
CA ALA A 259 -14.56 20.23 -32.20
C ALA A 259 -14.64 19.94 -30.70
N SER A 260 -13.51 19.57 -30.07
CA SER A 260 -13.44 19.35 -28.62
C SER A 260 -13.85 20.58 -27.81
N GLN A 261 -13.36 21.78 -28.19
CA GLN A 261 -13.73 23.03 -27.52
C GLN A 261 -15.21 23.36 -27.65
N HIS A 262 -15.81 23.06 -28.82
CA HIS A 262 -17.24 23.25 -29.03
C HIS A 262 -18.07 22.35 -28.12
N THR A 263 -17.76 21.05 -28.09
CA THR A 263 -18.42 20.08 -27.20
C THR A 263 -18.29 20.47 -25.72
N LEU A 264 -17.09 20.84 -25.28
CA LEU A 264 -16.88 21.29 -23.90
C LEU A 264 -17.70 22.55 -23.59
N LYS A 265 -17.76 23.51 -24.53
CA LYS A 265 -18.57 24.72 -24.34
C LYS A 265 -20.05 24.38 -24.15
N GLU A 266 -20.62 23.51 -24.99
CA GLU A 266 -22.02 23.10 -24.87
C GLU A 266 -22.31 22.51 -23.49
N ILE A 267 -21.49 21.55 -23.05
CA ILE A 267 -21.64 20.90 -21.75
C ILE A 267 -21.53 21.91 -20.60
N PHE A 268 -20.46 22.70 -20.57
CA PHE A 268 -20.24 23.64 -19.47
C PHE A 268 -21.23 24.80 -19.48
N THR A 269 -21.92 25.10 -20.59
CA THR A 269 -23.02 26.08 -20.60
C THR A 269 -24.25 25.59 -19.83
N HIS A 270 -24.42 24.28 -19.66
CA HIS A 270 -25.45 23.73 -18.78
C HIS A 270 -25.05 23.77 -17.29
N VAL A 271 -23.76 23.87 -17.00
CA VAL A 271 -23.20 23.85 -15.64
C VAL A 271 -22.98 25.26 -15.08
N LEU A 272 -22.39 26.13 -15.89
CA LEU A 272 -21.92 27.47 -15.54
C LEU A 272 -22.86 28.56 -16.08
N ASP A 273 -22.98 29.63 -15.32
CA ASP A 273 -23.56 30.90 -15.77
C ASP A 273 -22.43 31.82 -16.27
N PHE A 274 -22.31 31.89 -17.58
CA PHE A 274 -21.35 32.76 -18.25
C PHE A 274 -21.81 34.23 -18.34
N GLU A 275 -23.09 34.51 -18.14
CA GLU A 275 -23.65 35.86 -18.22
C GLU A 275 -23.52 36.61 -16.89
N HIS A 276 -23.61 35.89 -15.76
CA HIS A 276 -23.50 36.45 -14.41
C HIS A 276 -22.22 36.02 -13.70
N GLY A 277 -21.07 36.36 -14.30
CA GLY A 277 -19.78 36.36 -13.60
C GLY A 277 -19.04 35.03 -13.53
N TYR A 278 -19.29 34.10 -14.46
CA TYR A 278 -18.60 32.80 -14.54
C TYR A 278 -18.80 31.95 -13.27
N SER A 279 -20.04 31.89 -12.79
CA SER A 279 -20.41 31.16 -11.57
C SER A 279 -21.05 29.80 -11.87
N LEU A 280 -21.14 28.91 -10.87
CA LEU A 280 -21.96 27.70 -10.97
C LEU A 280 -23.43 28.09 -10.90
N LYS A 281 -24.28 27.52 -11.76
CA LYS A 281 -25.73 27.66 -11.61
C LYS A 281 -26.20 26.99 -10.32
N ASP A 282 -27.16 27.59 -9.61
CA ASP A 282 -27.63 27.14 -8.29
C ASP A 282 -28.00 25.65 -8.25
N LYS A 283 -28.67 25.14 -9.29
CA LYS A 283 -29.03 23.72 -9.40
C LYS A 283 -27.79 22.81 -9.34
N ASN A 284 -26.71 23.20 -10.01
CA ASN A 284 -25.47 22.42 -10.06
C ASN A 284 -24.66 22.59 -8.76
N TYR A 285 -24.65 23.80 -8.19
CA TYR A 285 -24.04 24.06 -6.89
C TYR A 285 -24.65 23.19 -5.79
N ASN A 286 -25.98 23.16 -5.68
CA ASN A 286 -26.68 22.33 -4.70
C ASN A 286 -26.40 20.84 -4.92
N LYS A 287 -26.43 20.37 -6.18
CA LYS A 287 -26.11 18.98 -6.52
C LYS A 287 -24.68 18.60 -6.10
N ILE A 288 -23.71 19.51 -6.18
CA ILE A 288 -22.32 19.28 -5.77
C ILE A 288 -22.18 19.24 -4.24
N ILE A 289 -22.90 20.09 -3.51
CA ILE A 289 -22.87 20.10 -2.03
C ILE A 289 -23.46 18.82 -1.43
N GLU A 290 -24.37 18.16 -2.13
CA GLU A 290 -25.01 16.92 -1.69
C GLU A 290 -24.20 15.64 -1.95
N LEU A 291 -23.01 15.72 -2.58
CA LEU A 291 -22.15 14.56 -2.92
C LEU A 291 -21.39 13.97 -1.73
#